data_AF-K1S8C3-F1
#
_entry.id   AF-K1S8C3-F1
#
_cell.length_a   1.000
_cell.length_b   1.000
_cell.length_c   1.000
_cell.angle_alpha   90.00
_cell.angle_beta   90.00
_cell.angle_gamma   90.00
#
_symmetry.space_group_name_H-M   'P 1'
#
loop_
_entity.id
_entity.type
_entity.pdbx_description
1 polymer ?
#
loop_
_entity_poly.entity_id
_entity_poly.type
_entity_poly.pdbx_seq_one_letter_code
_entity_poly.pdbx_strand_id
1 'polypeptide(L)'
;GLDPKQIIEIRDLIRKLGEDHTVILSSHILSEVSAVCDHIMIIAHGKLVASDSPENLQKLMSGSMELDLEVKGSIAAVKSALQEISQIDRIEENTEAPKDIAKLKVISKENADIREQVFYALADAKLPILEMTHAEKSLEDIFLELTEDVAPTQPEKHKLFYKKKKAGNVRCCRTADRSFGRGSTARRREKETVTTKEAE
;
A
#
# COMPACT_ATOMS: atom_id res chain seq x y z
N GLY A 1 -9.26 -17.04 20.86
CA GLY A 1 -9.41 -15.80 20.10
C GLY A 1 -9.31 -14.66 21.07
N LEU A 2 -8.56 -13.61 20.72
CA LEU A 2 -8.51 -12.38 21.49
C LEU A 2 -9.83 -11.63 21.27
N ASP A 3 -10.39 -11.03 22.32
CA ASP A 3 -11.55 -10.16 22.16
C ASP A 3 -11.15 -8.83 21.49
N PRO A 4 -12.11 -8.06 20.91
CA PRO A 4 -11.79 -6.83 20.19
C PRO A 4 -10.99 -5.81 21.02
N LYS A 5 -11.18 -5.79 22.34
CA LYS A 5 -10.45 -4.88 23.23
C LYS A 5 -9.01 -5.36 23.43
N GLN A 6 -8.79 -6.65 23.63
CA GLN A 6 -7.45 -7.24 23.71
C GLN A 6 -6.62 -7.02 22.44
N ILE A 7 -7.24 -7.10 21.27
CA ILE A 7 -6.56 -6.80 20.00
C ILE A 7 -6.05 -5.35 20.01
N ILE A 8 -6.87 -4.38 20.43
CA ILE A 8 -6.46 -2.97 20.52
C ILE A 8 -5.30 -2.81 21.52
N GLU A 9 -5.38 -3.44 22.69
CA GLU A 9 -4.31 -3.37 23.71
C GLU A 9 -2.98 -3.93 23.20
N ILE A 10 -3.01 -5.03 22.44
CA ILE A 10 -1.81 -5.61 21.82
C ILE A 10 -1.23 -4.68 20.74
N ARG A 11 -2.10 -4.06 19.92
CA ARG A 11 -1.65 -3.09 18.90
C ARG A 11 -0.93 -1.91 19.54
N ASP A 12 -1.47 -1.39 20.63
CA ASP A 12 -0.85 -0.29 21.38
C ASP A 12 0.47 -0.71 22.04
N LEU A 13 0.55 -1.95 22.55
CA LEU A 13 1.79 -2.50 23.10
C LEU A 13 2.88 -2.59 22.02
N ILE A 14 2.55 -3.13 20.85
CA ILE A 14 3.50 -3.25 19.73
C ILE A 14 3.99 -1.87 19.30
N ARG A 15 3.08 -0.89 19.19
CA ARG A 15 3.44 0.49 18.83
C ARG A 15 4.42 1.11 19.83
N LYS A 16 4.16 0.95 21.13
CA LYS A 16 5.05 1.42 22.20
C LYS A 16 6.41 0.74 22.16
N LEU A 17 6.46 -0.57 21.90
CA LEU A 17 7.73 -1.29 21.73
C LEU A 17 8.51 -0.77 20.51
N GLY A 18 7.80 -0.41 19.44
CA GLY A 18 8.36 0.18 18.22
C GLY A 18 9.04 1.55 18.40
N GLU A 19 8.74 2.28 19.48
CA GLU A 19 9.37 3.58 19.76
C GLU A 19 10.88 3.43 20.05
N ASP A 20 11.24 2.39 20.81
CA ASP A 20 12.62 2.14 21.28
C ASP A 20 13.29 0.92 20.59
N HIS A 21 12.52 0.03 19.98
CA HIS A 21 13.00 -1.22 19.40
C HIS A 21 12.51 -1.42 17.97
N THR A 22 13.30 -2.12 17.15
CA THR A 22 12.82 -2.62 15.85
C THR A 22 12.00 -3.88 16.07
N VAL A 23 10.71 -3.82 15.74
CA VAL A 23 9.79 -4.95 15.82
C VAL A 23 9.49 -5.46 14.42
N ILE A 24 9.68 -6.76 14.20
CA ILE A 24 9.33 -7.44 12.96
C ILE A 24 8.04 -8.22 13.22
N LEU A 25 6.95 -7.82 12.56
CA LEU A 25 5.64 -8.47 12.68
C LEU A 25 5.33 -9.25 11.41
N SER A 26 5.21 -10.58 11.53
CA SER A 26 4.70 -11.42 10.45
C SER A 26 3.25 -11.79 10.75
N SER A 27 2.32 -11.34 9.90
CA SER A 27 0.91 -11.71 9.96
C SER A 27 0.36 -11.93 8.55
N HIS A 28 -0.65 -12.79 8.45
CA HIS A 28 -1.44 -12.96 7.23
C HIS A 28 -2.70 -12.08 7.22
N ILE A 29 -3.02 -11.44 8.35
CA ILE A 29 -4.17 -10.56 8.51
C ILE A 29 -3.72 -9.13 8.21
N LEU A 30 -3.97 -8.66 6.99
CA LEU A 30 -3.48 -7.35 6.52
C LEU A 30 -4.10 -6.17 7.27
N SER A 31 -5.37 -6.27 7.68
CA SER A 31 -6.00 -5.30 8.59
C SER A 31 -5.32 -5.13 9.97
N GLU A 32 -4.57 -6.13 10.44
CA GLU A 32 -3.74 -5.98 11.66
C GLU A 32 -2.42 -5.28 11.34
N VAL A 33 -1.80 -5.65 10.21
CA VAL A 33 -0.54 -5.06 9.76
C VAL A 33 -0.72 -3.57 9.47
N SER A 34 -1.77 -3.19 8.75
CA SER A 34 -2.06 -1.79 8.40
C SER A 34 -2.32 -0.91 9.61
N ALA A 35 -2.94 -1.47 10.66
CA ALA A 35 -3.24 -0.73 11.87
C ALA A 35 -2.02 -0.49 12.76
N VAL A 36 -0.95 -1.29 12.62
CA VAL A 36 0.18 -1.31 13.57
C VAL A 36 1.50 -0.87 12.93
N CYS A 37 1.75 -1.26 11.68
CA CYS A 37 3.04 -1.09 11.03
C CYS A 37 3.13 0.23 10.28
N ASP A 38 4.25 0.94 10.46
CA ASP A 38 4.56 2.14 9.68
C ASP A 38 5.09 1.80 8.28
N HIS A 39 5.62 0.58 8.11
CA HIS A 39 6.26 0.10 6.89
C HIS A 39 5.89 -1.35 6.61
N ILE A 40 5.51 -1.64 5.37
CA ILE A 40 5.08 -2.96 4.91
C ILE A 40 6.04 -3.43 3.83
N MET A 41 6.42 -4.70 3.93
CA MET A 41 7.23 -5.40 2.95
C MET A 41 6.49 -6.64 2.49
N ILE A 42 6.20 -6.70 1.20
CA ILE A 42 5.50 -7.82 0.57
C ILE A 42 6.55 -8.68 -0.12
N ILE A 43 6.59 -9.95 0.23
CA ILE A 43 7.47 -10.94 -0.38
C ILE A 43 6.60 -12.01 -1.03
N ALA A 44 6.92 -12.36 -2.28
CA ALA A 44 6.26 -13.41 -3.05
C ALA A 44 7.34 -14.28 -3.71
N HIS A 45 7.18 -15.60 -3.67
CA HIS A 45 8.13 -16.57 -4.25
C HIS A 45 9.61 -16.31 -3.88
N GLY A 46 9.87 -15.94 -2.62
CA GLY A 46 11.22 -15.65 -2.11
C GLY A 46 11.84 -14.34 -2.60
N LYS A 47 11.07 -13.45 -3.22
CA LYS A 47 11.52 -12.13 -3.69
C LYS A 47 10.70 -11.02 -3.04
N LEU A 48 11.36 -9.92 -2.69
CA LEU A 48 10.69 -8.69 -2.25
C LEU A 48 10.02 -8.04 -3.47
N VAL A 49 8.69 -7.95 -3.45
CA VAL A 49 7.90 -7.40 -4.56
C VAL A 49 7.45 -5.96 -4.29
N ALA A 50 7.25 -5.59 -3.03
CA ALA A 50 6.94 -4.22 -2.62
C ALA A 50 7.47 -3.92 -1.22
N SER A 51 7.80 -2.65 -0.97
CA SER A 51 8.35 -2.19 0.31
C SER A 51 8.06 -0.71 0.50
N ASP A 52 6.99 -0.36 1.22
CA ASP A 52 6.60 1.04 1.45
C ASP A 52 5.63 1.18 2.64
N SER A 53 5.22 2.41 2.94
CA SER A 53 4.13 2.66 3.89
C SER A 53 2.81 2.10 3.37
N PRO A 54 1.87 1.73 4.26
CA PRO A 54 0.54 1.27 3.86
C PRO A 54 -0.16 2.24 2.90
N GLU A 55 -0.11 3.54 3.17
CA GLU A 55 -0.78 4.56 2.36
C GLU A 55 -0.12 4.73 0.99
N ASN A 56 1.21 4.59 0.92
CA ASN A 56 1.91 4.73 -0.35
C ASN A 56 1.69 3.51 -1.26
N LEU A 57 1.63 2.30 -0.67
CA LEU A 57 1.25 1.09 -1.40
C LEU A 57 -0.14 1.22 -2.01
N GLN A 58 -1.11 1.78 -1.26
CA GLN A 58 -2.44 2.08 -1.78
C GLN A 58 -2.40 3.04 -2.97
N LYS A 59 -1.68 4.14 -2.85
CA LYS A 59 -1.55 5.13 -3.94
C LYS A 59 -0.86 4.61 -5.19
N LEU A 60 0.20 3.82 -5.03
CA LEU A 60 0.98 3.26 -6.14
C LEU A 60 0.13 2.32 -7.02
N MET A 61 -0.84 1.63 -6.41
CA MET A 61 -1.65 0.61 -7.10
C MET A 61 -3.05 1.10 -7.50
N SER A 62 -3.50 2.23 -6.94
CA SER A 62 -4.67 2.98 -7.39
C SER A 62 -4.36 3.91 -8.58
N GLY A 63 -3.62 3.42 -9.59
CA GLY A 63 -3.20 4.20 -10.77
C GLY A 63 -4.34 4.88 -11.55
N SER A 64 -5.58 4.49 -11.25
CA SER A 64 -6.82 5.14 -11.62
C SER A 64 -7.65 5.46 -10.37
N MET A 65 -8.25 6.65 -10.32
CA MET A 65 -9.25 6.99 -9.31
C MET A 65 -10.55 6.22 -9.61
N GLU A 66 -11.07 5.49 -8.64
CA GLU A 66 -12.37 4.81 -8.70
C GLU A 66 -13.40 5.58 -7.87
N LEU A 67 -14.59 5.80 -8.43
CA LEU A 67 -15.72 6.43 -7.75
C LEU A 67 -16.93 5.50 -7.76
N ASP A 68 -17.46 5.21 -6.57
CA ASP A 68 -18.76 4.58 -6.41
C ASP A 68 -19.83 5.68 -6.36
N LEU A 69 -20.80 5.59 -7.28
CA LEU A 69 -21.87 6.56 -7.44
C LEU A 69 -23.23 5.89 -7.27
N GLU A 70 -24.08 6.54 -6.49
CA GLU A 70 -25.51 6.23 -6.41
C GLU A 70 -26.29 7.46 -6.88
N VAL A 71 -27.03 7.32 -7.98
CA VAL A 71 -27.73 8.44 -8.62
C VAL A 71 -29.20 8.08 -8.83
N LYS A 72 -30.09 9.03 -8.56
CA LYS A 72 -31.52 8.87 -8.82
C LYS A 72 -31.82 9.08 -10.30
N GLY A 73 -32.26 8.03 -10.97
CA GLY A 73 -32.58 8.05 -12.41
C GLY A 73 -32.36 6.70 -13.08
N SER A 74 -32.63 6.64 -14.38
CA SER A 74 -32.34 5.46 -15.17
C SER A 74 -30.84 5.35 -15.46
N ILE A 75 -30.32 4.12 -15.40
CA ILE A 75 -28.90 3.82 -15.67
C ILE A 75 -28.48 4.37 -17.05
N ALA A 76 -29.34 4.27 -18.05
CA ALA A 76 -29.07 4.77 -19.40
C ALA A 76 -28.87 6.30 -19.46
N ALA A 77 -29.65 7.08 -18.70
CA ALA A 77 -29.52 8.53 -18.65
C ALA A 77 -28.21 8.93 -17.94
N VAL A 78 -27.91 8.29 -16.81
CA VAL A 78 -26.68 8.52 -16.04
C VAL A 78 -25.46 8.18 -16.87
N LYS A 79 -25.47 7.03 -17.55
CA LYS A 79 -24.38 6.61 -18.45
C LYS A 79 -24.15 7.59 -19.59
N SER A 80 -25.22 8.12 -20.18
CA SER A 80 -25.11 9.09 -21.28
C SER A 80 -24.43 10.38 -20.81
N ALA A 81 -24.79 10.87 -19.61
CA ALA A 81 -24.16 12.07 -19.02
C ALA A 81 -22.67 11.82 -18.68
N LEU A 82 -22.34 10.64 -18.16
CA LEU A 82 -20.96 10.30 -17.80
C LEU A 82 -20.08 10.05 -19.03
N GLN A 83 -20.63 9.52 -20.13
CA GLN A 83 -19.87 9.29 -21.37
C GLN A 83 -19.32 10.58 -22.00
N GLU A 84 -19.87 11.75 -21.68
CA GLU A 84 -19.36 13.04 -22.15
C GLU A 84 -18.02 13.43 -21.50
N ILE A 85 -17.66 12.81 -20.37
CA ILE A 85 -16.44 13.12 -19.61
C ILE A 85 -15.26 12.34 -20.21
N SER A 86 -14.37 13.05 -20.91
CA SER A 86 -13.19 12.47 -21.57
C SER A 86 -12.20 11.75 -20.63
N GLN A 87 -12.19 12.13 -19.35
CA GLN A 87 -11.31 11.57 -18.32
C GLN A 87 -11.77 10.21 -17.79
N ILE A 88 -12.96 9.73 -18.17
CA ILE A 88 -13.44 8.41 -17.76
C ILE A 88 -12.86 7.33 -18.68
N ASP A 89 -12.32 6.27 -18.08
CA ASP A 89 -11.84 5.07 -18.75
C ASP A 89 -12.93 4.02 -18.89
N ARG A 90 -13.53 3.66 -17.75
CA ARG A 90 -14.51 2.58 -17.69
C ARG A 90 -15.64 2.93 -16.73
N ILE A 91 -16.84 2.48 -17.07
CA ILE A 91 -18.01 2.57 -16.21
C ILE A 91 -18.54 1.14 -16.03
N GLU A 92 -18.66 0.71 -14.79
CA GLU A 92 -19.23 -0.57 -14.41
C GLU A 92 -20.59 -0.36 -13.76
N GLU A 93 -21.58 -1.11 -14.22
CA GLU A 93 -22.95 -1.00 -13.76
C GLU A 93 -23.24 -2.11 -12.76
N ASN A 94 -23.81 -1.77 -11.61
CA ASN A 94 -24.30 -2.78 -10.68
C ASN A 94 -25.79 -3.03 -10.93
N THR A 95 -26.10 -4.19 -11.51
CA THR A 95 -27.45 -4.58 -11.95
C THR A 95 -28.45 -4.85 -10.82
N GLU A 96 -28.02 -4.83 -9.56
CA GLU A 96 -28.86 -5.17 -8.40
C GLU A 96 -29.66 -3.98 -7.82
N ALA A 97 -29.57 -2.79 -8.44
CA ALA A 97 -30.20 -1.59 -7.92
C ALA A 97 -31.72 -1.50 -8.23
N PRO A 98 -32.52 -0.84 -7.37
CA PRO A 98 -33.92 -0.52 -7.65
C PRO A 98 -34.08 0.25 -8.97
N LYS A 99 -35.22 0.10 -9.66
CA LYS A 99 -35.47 0.70 -11.00
C LYS A 99 -35.26 2.23 -11.09
N ASP A 100 -35.32 2.94 -9.98
CA ASP A 100 -35.18 4.40 -9.91
C ASP A 100 -33.79 4.87 -9.42
N ILE A 101 -32.89 3.94 -9.09
CA ILE A 101 -31.55 4.22 -8.57
C ILE A 101 -30.52 3.51 -9.44
N ALA A 102 -29.58 4.26 -10.00
CA ALA A 102 -28.44 3.74 -10.72
C ALA A 102 -27.24 3.66 -9.77
N LYS A 103 -26.71 2.46 -9.57
CA LYS A 103 -25.43 2.23 -8.89
C LYS A 103 -24.37 1.92 -9.92
N LEU A 104 -23.33 2.75 -9.99
CA LEU A 104 -22.28 2.60 -10.98
C LEU A 104 -20.93 2.98 -10.40
N LYS A 105 -19.91 2.23 -10.82
CA LYS A 105 -18.51 2.47 -10.51
C LYS A 105 -17.85 3.13 -11.71
N VAL A 106 -17.19 4.26 -11.50
CA VAL A 106 -16.53 5.04 -12.54
C VAL A 106 -15.03 5.02 -12.30
N ILE A 107 -14.28 4.65 -13.33
CA ILE A 107 -12.82 4.53 -13.30
C ILE A 107 -12.23 5.62 -14.19
N SER A 108 -11.30 6.41 -13.67
CA SER A 108 -10.64 7.50 -14.40
C SER A 108 -9.37 7.05 -15.13
N LYS A 109 -9.04 7.75 -16.23
CA LYS A 109 -7.72 7.68 -16.89
C LYS A 109 -6.77 8.59 -16.11
N GLU A 110 -5.68 8.03 -15.56
CA GLU A 110 -4.55 8.79 -15.00
C GLU A 110 -4.74 9.48 -13.63
N ASN A 111 -5.41 8.82 -12.67
CA ASN A 111 -5.56 9.30 -11.29
C ASN A 111 -6.05 10.77 -11.17
N ALA A 112 -6.79 11.23 -12.19
CA ALA A 112 -7.33 12.58 -12.25
C ALA A 112 -8.57 12.66 -11.35
N ASP A 113 -8.71 13.76 -10.61
CA ASP A 113 -9.92 13.99 -9.83
C ASP A 113 -11.10 14.32 -10.77
N ILE A 114 -11.96 13.33 -10.97
CA ILE A 114 -13.15 13.42 -11.82
C ILE A 114 -14.43 13.82 -11.07
N ARG A 115 -14.37 14.04 -9.74
CA ARG A 115 -15.57 14.30 -8.93
C ARG A 115 -16.30 15.57 -9.35
N GLU A 116 -15.56 16.62 -9.67
CA GLU A 116 -16.13 17.90 -10.11
C GLU A 116 -16.85 17.76 -11.45
N GLN A 117 -16.22 17.11 -12.44
CA GLN A 117 -16.84 16.92 -13.76
C GLN A 117 -18.07 16.02 -13.68
N VAL A 118 -18.00 14.94 -12.89
CA VAL A 118 -19.13 14.04 -12.63
C VAL A 118 -20.28 14.79 -11.98
N PHE A 119 -20.00 15.64 -10.98
CA PHE A 119 -21.02 16.43 -10.32
C PHE A 119 -21.77 17.36 -11.30
N TYR A 120 -21.04 18.12 -12.10
CA TYR A 120 -21.66 19.06 -13.06
C TYR A 120 -22.42 18.33 -14.18
N ALA A 121 -21.87 17.25 -14.73
CA ALA A 121 -22.54 16.46 -15.76
C ALA A 121 -23.90 15.91 -15.29
N LEU A 122 -23.96 15.40 -14.06
CA LEU A 122 -25.20 14.88 -13.47
C LEU A 122 -26.17 16.01 -13.08
N ALA A 123 -25.65 17.13 -12.59
CA ALA A 123 -26.46 18.31 -12.27
C ALA A 123 -27.15 18.89 -13.52
N ASP A 124 -26.43 19.02 -14.63
CA ASP A 124 -26.96 19.52 -15.91
C ASP A 124 -28.02 18.58 -16.49
N ALA A 125 -27.82 17.27 -16.34
CA ALA A 125 -28.79 16.25 -16.69
C ALA A 125 -29.99 16.16 -15.72
N LYS A 126 -30.00 16.96 -14.64
CA LYS A 126 -31.01 16.95 -13.56
C LYS A 126 -31.16 15.58 -12.89
N LEU A 127 -30.03 14.89 -12.68
CA LEU A 127 -29.94 13.59 -12.04
C LEU A 127 -29.35 13.76 -10.62
N PRO A 128 -30.17 13.71 -9.55
CA PRO A 128 -29.68 13.90 -8.18
C PRO A 128 -28.73 12.79 -7.75
N ILE A 129 -27.56 13.17 -7.24
CA ILE A 129 -26.58 12.26 -6.63
C ILE A 129 -27.03 11.96 -5.19
N LEU A 130 -27.17 10.68 -4.87
CA LEU A 130 -27.46 10.17 -3.52
C LEU A 130 -26.17 9.85 -2.76
N GLU A 131 -25.20 9.27 -3.45
CA GLU A 131 -23.89 8.93 -2.88
C GLU A 131 -22.79 9.14 -3.93
N MET A 132 -21.65 9.66 -3.50
CA MET A 132 -20.42 9.74 -4.28
C MET A 132 -19.24 9.48 -3.36
N THR A 133 -18.70 8.27 -3.44
CA THR A 133 -17.65 7.78 -2.54
C THR A 133 -16.42 7.41 -3.37
N HIS A 134 -15.23 7.78 -2.88
CA HIS A 134 -13.97 7.34 -3.48
C HIS A 134 -13.69 5.90 -3.06
N ALA A 135 -13.55 5.01 -4.04
CA ALA A 135 -13.19 3.62 -3.78
C ALA A 135 -11.66 3.52 -3.73
N GLU A 136 -11.13 3.30 -2.52
CA GLU A 136 -9.72 2.98 -2.31
C GLU A 136 -9.52 1.46 -2.41
N LYS A 137 -8.46 1.03 -3.10
CA LYS A 137 -8.06 -0.38 -3.07
C LYS A 137 -7.63 -0.74 -1.65
N SER A 138 -8.11 -1.87 -1.15
CA SER A 138 -7.62 -2.38 0.13
C SER A 138 -6.19 -2.92 -0.01
N LEU A 139 -5.48 -3.04 1.11
CA LEU A 139 -4.15 -3.66 1.10
C LEU A 139 -4.22 -5.14 0.74
N GLU A 140 -5.35 -5.78 1.05
CA GLU A 140 -5.69 -7.13 0.63
C GLU A 140 -5.76 -7.26 -0.89
N ASP A 141 -6.44 -6.33 -1.57
CA ASP A 141 -6.53 -6.33 -3.04
C ASP A 141 -5.14 -6.12 -3.68
N ILE A 142 -4.36 -5.20 -3.11
CA ILE A 142 -2.98 -4.90 -3.52
C ILE A 142 -2.08 -6.12 -3.36
N PHE A 143 -2.17 -6.80 -2.22
CA PHE A 143 -1.42 -8.01 -1.97
C PHE A 143 -1.76 -9.10 -2.97
N LEU A 144 -3.04 -9.27 -3.31
CA LEU A 144 -3.48 -10.25 -4.29
C LEU A 144 -2.91 -9.93 -5.68
N GLU A 145 -3.07 -8.70 -6.15
CA GLU A 145 -2.54 -8.23 -7.44
C GLU A 145 -1.01 -8.47 -7.54
N LEU A 146 -0.26 -8.11 -6.50
CA LEU A 146 1.21 -8.28 -6.46
C LEU A 146 1.68 -9.73 -6.33
N THR A 147 0.84 -10.64 -5.84
CA THR A 147 1.21 -12.05 -5.68
C THR A 147 0.75 -12.90 -6.86
N GLU A 148 -0.30 -12.50 -7.57
CA GLU A 148 -0.77 -13.16 -8.80
C GLU A 148 0.16 -12.89 -10.00
N ASP A 149 0.74 -11.69 -10.10
CA ASP A 149 1.63 -11.31 -11.20
C ASP A 149 2.99 -12.03 -11.19
N VAL A 150 3.37 -12.61 -10.05
CA VAL A 150 4.64 -13.33 -9.90
C VAL A 150 4.40 -14.80 -10.24
N ALA A 151 4.32 -15.10 -11.54
CA ALA A 151 4.40 -16.49 -12.00
C ALA A 151 5.61 -17.18 -11.34
N PRO A 152 5.51 -18.45 -10.91
CA PRO A 152 6.53 -19.09 -10.09
C PRO A 152 7.84 -19.22 -10.87
N THR A 153 8.72 -18.23 -10.75
CA THR A 153 10.08 -18.33 -11.25
C THR A 153 10.85 -19.24 -10.32
N GLN A 154 11.34 -20.36 -10.87
CA GLN A 154 12.16 -21.35 -10.17
C GLN A 154 13.26 -20.68 -9.32
N PRO A 155 13.60 -21.26 -8.16
CA PRO A 155 14.51 -20.63 -7.21
C PRO A 155 15.91 -20.49 -7.80
N GLU A 156 16.35 -19.23 -8.02
CA GLU A 156 17.75 -18.94 -8.30
C GLU A 156 18.58 -19.22 -7.05
N LYS A 157 19.53 -20.15 -7.16
CA LYS A 157 20.49 -20.50 -6.12
C LYS A 157 21.44 -19.32 -5.89
N HIS A 158 21.06 -18.37 -5.05
CA HIS A 158 21.99 -17.34 -4.58
C HIS A 158 22.98 -17.95 -3.59
N LYS A 159 24.22 -18.16 -4.08
CA LYS A 159 25.39 -18.55 -3.28
C LYS A 159 25.58 -17.53 -2.15
N LEU A 160 25.36 -17.95 -0.91
CA LEU A 160 25.78 -17.20 0.27
C LEU A 160 27.29 -16.92 0.19
N PHE A 161 27.65 -15.65 -0.01
CA PHE A 161 29.01 -15.16 0.23
C PHE A 161 29.26 -15.14 1.74
N TYR A 162 29.67 -16.28 2.29
CA TYR A 162 30.26 -16.33 3.63
C TYR A 162 31.66 -15.69 3.55
N LYS A 163 31.81 -14.43 3.95
CA LYS A 163 33.14 -13.84 4.19
C LYS A 163 33.76 -14.55 5.40
N LYS A 164 34.56 -15.58 5.14
CA LYS A 164 35.54 -16.13 6.09
C LYS A 164 36.43 -14.97 6.57
N LYS A 165 36.30 -14.57 7.84
CA LYS A 165 37.33 -13.82 8.56
C LYS A 165 38.59 -14.70 8.58
N LYS A 166 39.57 -14.39 7.74
CA LYS A 166 40.92 -14.92 7.89
C LYS A 166 41.48 -14.35 9.20
N ALA A 167 41.84 -15.25 10.12
CA ALA A 167 42.73 -14.95 11.23
C ALA A 167 44.06 -14.41 10.65
N GLY A 168 44.28 -13.11 10.80
CA GLY A 168 45.50 -12.41 10.43
C GLY A 168 46.47 -12.43 11.59
N ASN A 169 47.60 -13.06 11.35
CA ASN A 169 48.72 -13.31 12.25
C ASN A 169 49.23 -12.04 12.96
N VAL A 170 49.52 -12.17 14.25
CA VAL A 170 50.18 -11.16 15.08
C VAL A 170 51.67 -11.10 14.74
N ARG A 171 52.16 -9.96 14.23
CA ARG A 171 53.47 -9.38 14.63
C ARG A 171 53.73 -7.95 14.10
N CYS A 172 53.73 -7.01 15.07
CA CYS A 172 54.69 -5.94 15.37
C CYS A 172 55.38 -5.09 14.27
N CYS A 173 55.17 -3.77 14.34
CA CYS A 173 56.18 -2.69 14.54
C CYS A 173 55.43 -1.38 14.92
N ARG A 174 55.65 -0.74 16.09
CA ARG A 174 56.57 0.42 16.33
C ARG A 174 56.46 1.46 15.19
N THR A 175 56.12 2.75 15.36
CA THR A 175 56.25 3.74 16.45
C THR A 175 55.57 5.05 16.01
N ALA A 176 55.08 5.85 16.98
CA ALA A 176 54.87 7.33 16.97
C ALA A 176 53.84 7.90 15.95
N ASP A 177 53.07 8.97 16.16
CA ASP A 177 53.01 10.05 17.15
C ASP A 177 51.64 10.77 17.01
N ARG A 178 51.23 11.52 18.05
CA ARG A 178 50.31 12.70 18.06
C ARG A 178 48.78 12.59 17.89
N SER A 179 48.13 12.59 19.07
CA SER A 179 47.19 13.61 19.59
C SER A 179 45.98 14.12 18.75
N PHE A 180 44.79 13.65 19.17
CA PHE A 180 43.66 14.41 19.75
C PHE A 180 43.10 15.66 19.03
N GLY A 181 41.82 15.59 18.61
CA GLY A 181 40.99 16.76 18.27
C GLY A 181 39.67 16.42 17.55
N ARG A 182 38.55 16.51 18.28
CA ARG A 182 37.11 16.23 17.96
C ARG A 182 36.62 16.98 16.69
N GLY A 183 35.73 16.45 15.82
CA GLY A 183 34.29 16.13 16.01
C GLY A 183 33.46 17.43 16.03
N SER A 184 32.42 17.71 15.23
CA SER A 184 31.32 16.87 14.73
C SER A 184 30.49 17.57 13.63
N THR A 185 30.12 16.85 12.56
CA THR A 185 28.94 17.15 11.73
C THR A 185 27.95 15.99 11.89
N ALA A 186 26.77 16.29 12.45
CA ALA A 186 25.69 15.33 12.64
C ALA A 186 25.09 14.93 11.28
N ARG A 187 25.14 13.64 10.95
CA ARG A 187 24.30 13.03 9.90
C ARG A 187 23.11 12.34 10.58
N ARG A 188 21.91 12.79 10.18
CA ARG A 188 20.60 12.18 10.41
C ARG A 188 20.67 10.72 9.96
N ARG A 189 20.36 9.77 10.86
CA ARG A 189 20.21 8.35 10.50
C ARG A 189 18.76 8.12 10.07
N GLU A 190 18.58 7.78 8.80
CA GLU A 190 17.36 7.14 8.29
C GLU A 190 17.16 5.81 9.03
N LYS A 191 15.91 5.56 9.46
CA LYS A 191 15.48 4.34 10.13
C LYS A 191 14.95 3.40 9.05
N GLU A 192 15.61 2.27 8.84
CA GLU A 192 15.12 1.17 8.01
C GLU A 192 14.57 0.08 8.92
N THR A 193 13.28 -0.22 8.79
CA THR A 193 12.59 -1.30 9.50
C THR A 193 12.25 -2.37 8.47
N VAL A 194 12.87 -3.55 8.57
CA VAL A 194 12.76 -4.63 7.58
C VAL A 194 11.86 -5.74 8.12
N THR A 195 10.81 -6.09 7.37
CA THR A 195 9.90 -7.19 7.70
C THR A 195 9.82 -8.15 6.50
N THR A 196 9.70 -9.46 6.73
CA THR A 196 9.72 -10.49 5.67
C THR A 196 8.52 -11.42 5.80
N LYS A 197 7.82 -11.73 4.70
CA LYS A 197 6.71 -12.71 4.64
C LYS A 197 6.93 -13.70 3.49
N GLU A 198 7.32 -14.94 3.76
CA GLU A 198 7.33 -15.98 2.73
C GLU A 198 5.90 -16.45 2.44
N ALA A 199 5.53 -16.51 1.15
CA ALA A 199 4.37 -17.25 0.67
C ALA A 199 4.81 -18.68 0.36
N GLU A 200 4.14 -19.67 0.97
CA GLU A 200 4.18 -21.08 0.52
C GLU A 200 3.37 -21.27 -0.77
#